data_AF-A0A7V7C3T1-F1
#
_entry.id   AF-A0A7V7C3T1-F1
#
_cell.length_a   1.000
_cell.length_b   1.000
_cell.length_c   1.000
_cell.angle_alpha   90.00
_cell.angle_beta   90.00
_cell.angle_gamma   90.00
#
_symmetry.space_group_name_H-M   'P 1'
#
loop_
_entity.id
_entity.type
_entity.pdbx_description
1 polymer ?
#
loop_
_entity_poly.entity_id
_entity_poly.type
_entity_poly.pdbx_seq_one_letter_code
_entity_poly.pdbx_strand_id
1 'polypeptide(L)'
;MELKNKKWPEEVFFRIRKEVLSSWPTGSSPDLDFEVSVPFLKRIPKEKNFASKLLEFEKEGRTAVQLRAGVATIEAHIELM
;
A
#
# COMPACT_ATOMS: atom_id res chain seq x y z
N MET A 1 5.16 -2.92 -23.07
CA MET A 1 5.44 -4.30 -22.61
C MET A 1 4.32 -5.21 -23.09
N GLU A 2 4.60 -6.42 -23.57
CA GLU A 2 3.56 -7.38 -23.95
C GLU A 2 2.89 -8.00 -22.73
N LEU A 3 1.56 -8.12 -22.75
CA LEU A 3 0.78 -8.75 -21.69
C LEU A 3 0.98 -10.27 -21.71
N LYS A 4 1.49 -10.82 -20.61
CA LYS A 4 1.66 -12.27 -20.40
C LYS A 4 1.39 -12.60 -18.93
N ASN A 5 0.77 -13.75 -18.66
CA ASN A 5 0.65 -14.29 -17.31
C ASN A 5 2.00 -14.88 -16.84
N LYS A 6 2.98 -14.01 -16.60
CA LYS A 6 4.32 -14.39 -16.16
C LYS A 6 4.85 -13.32 -15.20
N LYS A 7 5.43 -13.75 -14.08
CA LYS A 7 6.13 -12.85 -13.15
C LYS A 7 7.22 -12.09 -13.91
N TRP A 8 7.28 -10.78 -13.69
CA TRP A 8 8.31 -9.94 -14.30
C TRP A 8 9.69 -10.26 -13.73
N PRO A 9 10.75 -10.19 -14.55
CA PRO A 9 12.11 -10.08 -14.04
C PRO A 9 12.26 -8.83 -13.16
N GLU A 10 13.12 -8.91 -12.14
CA GLU A 10 13.32 -7.79 -11.20
C GLU A 10 13.80 -6.52 -11.91
N GLU A 11 14.70 -6.64 -12.89
CA GLU A 11 15.17 -5.51 -13.69
C GLU A 11 14.01 -4.78 -14.39
N VAL A 12 13.06 -5.52 -14.95
CA VAL A 12 11.86 -4.95 -15.59
C VAL A 12 11.01 -4.23 -14.55
N PHE A 13 10.80 -4.85 -13.38
CA PHE A 13 10.06 -4.24 -12.29
C PHE A 13 10.70 -2.93 -11.82
N PHE A 14 12.01 -2.92 -11.54
CA PHE A 14 12.71 -1.72 -11.09
C PHE A 14 12.76 -0.62 -12.16
N ARG A 15 12.90 -0.98 -13.45
CA ARG A 15 12.80 -0.01 -14.55
C ARG A 15 11.44 0.67 -14.60
N ILE A 16 10.35 -0.11 -14.57
CA ILE A 16 8.98 0.44 -14.60
C ILE A 16 8.69 1.28 -13.35
N ARG A 17 9.17 0.87 -12.17
CA ARG A 17 9.04 1.68 -10.95
C ARG A 17 9.64 3.06 -11.11
N LYS A 18 10.83 3.17 -11.72
CA LYS A 18 11.48 4.46 -11.99
C LYS A 18 10.61 5.35 -12.87
N GLU A 19 10.01 4.78 -13.92
CA GLU A 19 9.07 5.50 -14.79
C GLU A 19 7.82 5.98 -14.02
N VAL A 20 7.21 5.11 -13.21
CA VAL A 20 6.01 5.45 -12.42
C VAL A 20 6.29 6.55 -11.39
N LEU A 21 7.42 6.47 -10.66
CA LEU A 21 7.80 7.48 -9.68
C LEU A 21 8.07 8.85 -10.31
N SER A 22 8.37 8.92 -11.61
CA SER A 22 8.54 10.20 -12.31
C SER A 22 7.22 10.86 -12.76
N SER A 23 6.07 10.19 -12.59
CA SER A 23 4.77 10.68 -13.09
C SER A 23 4.19 11.85 -12.30
N TRP A 24 4.63 12.08 -11.05
CA TRP A 24 4.19 13.19 -10.20
C TRP A 24 5.29 13.59 -9.21
N PRO A 25 5.37 14.86 -8.76
CA PRO A 25 6.43 15.31 -7.85
C PRO A 25 6.53 14.50 -6.54
N THR A 26 5.41 14.00 -6.01
CA THR A 26 5.42 13.17 -4.78
C THR A 26 6.13 11.83 -4.95
N GLY A 27 6.37 11.37 -6.20
CA GLY A 27 7.17 10.19 -6.48
C GLY A 27 8.65 10.35 -6.12
N SER A 28 9.11 11.58 -5.84
CA SER A 28 10.45 11.86 -5.30
C SER A 28 10.51 11.79 -3.76
N SER A 29 9.42 11.42 -3.08
CA SER A 29 9.41 11.28 -1.61
C SER A 29 10.39 10.19 -1.14
N PRO A 30 11.21 10.45 -0.11
CA PRO A 30 12.09 9.44 0.48
C PRO A 30 11.31 8.26 1.09
N ASP A 31 10.03 8.46 1.42
CA ASP A 31 9.16 7.41 1.97
C ASP A 31 8.84 6.31 0.94
N LEU A 32 9.10 6.54 -0.35
CA LEU A 32 8.89 5.56 -1.43
C LEU A 32 10.12 4.69 -1.70
N ASP A 33 11.24 4.96 -1.03
CA ASP A 33 12.41 4.08 -1.02
C ASP A 33 12.08 2.79 -0.26
N PHE A 34 12.50 1.64 -0.79
CA PHE A 34 12.30 0.35 -0.14
C PHE A 34 13.17 0.15 1.10
N GLU A 35 14.33 0.80 1.17
CA GLU A 35 15.15 0.81 2.38
C GLU A 35 14.48 1.54 3.55
N VAL A 36 13.51 2.43 3.26
CA VAL A 36 12.73 3.19 4.26
C VAL A 36 11.35 2.55 4.49
N SER A 37 10.60 2.30 3.42
CA SER A 37 9.21 1.83 3.48
C SER A 37 9.09 0.39 3.98
N VAL A 38 10.03 -0.51 3.66
CA VAL A 38 9.94 -1.91 4.10
C VAL A 38 10.10 -2.03 5.62
N PRO A 39 11.11 -1.42 6.26
CA PRO A 39 11.18 -1.37 7.73
C PRO A 39 9.98 -0.66 8.36
N PHE A 40 9.50 0.44 7.76
CA PHE A 40 8.29 1.13 8.21
C PHE A 40 7.09 0.18 8.25
N LEU A 41 6.81 -0.55 7.16
CA LEU A 41 5.66 -1.45 7.07
C LEU A 41 5.76 -2.62 8.05
N LYS A 42 6.97 -3.14 8.30
CA LYS A 42 7.20 -4.23 9.28
C LYS A 42 6.95 -3.82 10.73
N ARG A 43 7.05 -2.53 11.07
CA ARG A 43 6.81 -2.03 12.43
C ARG A 43 5.33 -1.76 12.74
N ILE A 44 4.46 -1.79 11.73
CA ILE A 44 3.03 -1.57 11.90
C ILE A 44 2.45 -2.73 12.73
N PRO A 45 1.70 -2.45 13.82
CA PRO A 45 1.12 -3.49 14.65
C PRO A 45 0.09 -4.31 13.86
N LYS A 46 -0.08 -5.59 14.22
CA LYS A 46 -0.94 -6.54 13.49
C LYS A 46 -2.39 -6.08 13.40
N GLU A 47 -2.86 -5.37 14.42
CA GLU A 47 -4.21 -4.83 14.53
C GLU A 47 -4.48 -3.75 13.47
N LYS A 48 -3.42 -3.13 12.93
CA LYS A 48 -3.46 -2.16 11.82
C LYS A 48 -3.02 -2.76 10.48
N ASN A 49 -2.67 -4.05 10.44
CA ASN A 49 -2.32 -4.74 9.20
C ASN A 49 -3.56 -5.42 8.61
N PHE A 50 -4.00 -4.96 7.44
CA PHE A 50 -5.24 -5.41 6.83
C PHE A 50 -5.26 -6.92 6.57
N ALA A 51 -4.18 -7.49 6.00
CA ALA A 51 -4.09 -8.92 5.72
C ALA A 51 -4.15 -9.77 7.01
N SER A 52 -3.54 -9.29 8.09
CA SER A 52 -3.57 -9.97 9.39
C SER A 52 -4.99 -9.97 9.97
N LYS A 53 -5.72 -8.86 9.90
CA LYS A 53 -7.12 -8.77 10.34
C LYS A 53 -8.06 -9.64 9.51
N LEU A 54 -7.88 -9.70 8.19
CA LEU A 54 -8.68 -10.57 7.33
C LEU A 54 -8.52 -12.06 7.71
N LEU A 55 -7.27 -12.50 7.93
CA LEU A 55 -6.99 -13.88 8.36
C LEU A 55 -7.58 -14.19 9.74
N GLU A 56 -7.62 -13.22 10.65
CA GLU A 56 -8.29 -13.36 11.94
C GLU A 56 -9.81 -13.54 11.75
N PHE A 57 -10.44 -12.65 10.98
CA PHE A 57 -11.89 -12.69 10.74
C PHE A 57 -12.34 -13.97 10.05
N GLU A 58 -11.55 -14.46 9.08
CA GLU A 58 -11.81 -15.74 8.40
C GLU A 58 -11.77 -16.92 9.40
N LYS A 59 -10.75 -16.98 10.27
CA LYS A 59 -10.64 -18.02 11.30
C LYS A 59 -11.79 -18.00 12.30
N GLU A 60 -12.31 -16.82 12.60
CA GLU A 60 -13.42 -16.61 13.52
C GLU A 60 -14.79 -16.79 12.87
N GLY A 61 -14.86 -16.90 11.53
CA GLY A 61 -16.14 -16.88 10.80
C GLY A 61 -16.89 -15.54 10.96
N ARG A 62 -16.16 -14.44 11.20
CA ARG A 62 -16.72 -13.12 11.46
C ARG A 62 -16.76 -12.28 10.18
N THR A 63 -17.92 -11.72 9.86
CA THR A 63 -18.04 -10.68 8.83
C THR A 63 -17.69 -9.32 9.42
N ALA A 64 -16.73 -8.62 8.82
CA ALA A 64 -16.40 -7.24 9.19
C ALA A 64 -17.06 -6.23 8.22
N VAL A 65 -17.28 -5.00 8.69
CA VAL A 65 -17.87 -3.92 7.91
C VAL A 65 -16.79 -2.89 7.59
N GLN A 66 -16.71 -2.48 6.32
CA GLN A 66 -15.82 -1.41 5.86
C GLN A 66 -16.63 -0.35 5.12
N LEU A 67 -16.57 0.89 5.63
CA LEU A 67 -17.24 2.04 5.04
C LEU A 67 -16.41 2.66 3.90
N ARG A 68 -17.03 3.55 3.13
CA ARG A 68 -16.34 4.44 2.17
C ARG A 68 -16.39 5.87 2.71
N ALA A 69 -15.26 6.57 2.76
CA ALA A 69 -15.14 7.92 3.32
C ALA A 69 -13.99 8.69 2.65
N GLY A 70 -14.16 10.01 2.44
CA GLY A 70 -13.13 10.86 1.83
C GLY A 70 -13.52 12.34 1.73
N VAL A 71 -12.58 13.24 2.06
CA VAL A 71 -12.65 14.71 1.90
C VAL A 71 -11.26 15.23 1.46
N ALA A 72 -11.20 16.47 0.97
CA ALA A 72 -10.03 16.96 0.21
C ALA A 72 -8.78 17.27 1.06
N THR A 73 -8.94 17.79 2.28
CA THR A 73 -7.79 18.19 3.13
C THR A 73 -7.37 17.06 4.05
N ILE A 74 -6.08 17.03 4.41
CA ILE A 74 -5.52 15.98 5.26
C ILE A 74 -6.16 16.02 6.64
N GLU A 75 -6.32 17.21 7.22
CA GLU A 75 -6.85 17.41 8.57
C GLU A 75 -8.30 16.94 8.66
N ALA A 76 -9.14 17.35 7.71
CA ALA A 76 -10.54 16.92 7.68
C ALA A 76 -10.67 15.42 7.36
N HIS A 77 -9.75 14.86 6.57
CA HIS A 77 -9.77 13.42 6.29
C HIS A 77 -9.34 12.60 7.50
N ILE A 78 -8.41 13.09 8.32
CA ILE A 78 -8.04 12.46 9.59
C ILE A 78 -9.20 12.55 10.59
N GLU A 79 -9.92 13.68 10.67
CA GLU A 79 -11.09 13.83 11.53
C GLU A 79 -12.26 12.90 11.15
N LEU A 80 -12.40 12.60 9.85
CA LEU A 80 -13.44 11.72 9.32
C LEU A 80 -13.23 10.22 9.63
N MET A 81 -11.98 9.79 9.84
CA MET A 81 -11.55 8.38 9.91
C MET A 81 -11.53 7.83 11.32
#